data_AF-A0A6A7YR51-F1
#
_entry.id   AF-A0A6A7YR51-F1
#
_cell.length_a   1.000
_cell.length_b   1.000
_cell.length_c   1.000
_cell.angle_alpha   90.00
_cell.angle_beta   90.00
_cell.angle_gamma   90.00
#
_symmetry.space_group_name_H-M   'P 1'
#
loop_
_entity.id
_entity.type
_entity.pdbx_description
1 polymer ?
#
loop_
_entity_poly.entity_id
_entity_poly.type
_entity_poly.pdbx_seq_one_letter_code
_entity_poly.pdbx_strand_id
1 'polypeptide(L)'
;MKPLALRITLVLGACLAGPAMAEGVLAQLYAPRPPAGSAFVRVVNPSADTVKVQISNGAEQAIGPQQLASNYTVVKGDQSFTVSLNGKPVGQLKVAPDSFNTLVQHNGEFQILNDSNGNEDALKAELRFYNLASDCPKGSLKVADGGPVLFADVASHATVARGINPVSASLSAGCGNATSEKLPLPKLEPGDHYSLFLTGSAAAPVLSGQIAKTEGYGK
;
A
#
# COMPACT_ATOMS: atom_id res chain seq x y z
N MET A 1 19.29 17.70 -77.55
CA MET A 1 19.69 18.74 -76.58
C MET A 1 18.97 18.42 -75.27
N LYS A 2 19.71 17.98 -74.24
CA LYS A 2 19.18 17.44 -72.97
C LYS A 2 19.06 18.55 -71.93
N PRO A 3 17.95 18.68 -71.18
CA PRO A 3 17.81 19.72 -70.17
C PRO A 3 18.61 19.40 -68.90
N LEU A 4 19.20 20.46 -68.36
CA LEU A 4 20.11 20.53 -67.22
C LEU A 4 19.35 20.36 -65.90
N ALA A 5 19.77 19.40 -65.08
CA ALA A 5 19.22 19.14 -63.76
C ALA A 5 19.81 20.10 -62.71
N LEU A 6 18.97 20.79 -61.94
CA LEU A 6 19.39 21.54 -60.75
C LEU A 6 18.93 20.78 -59.50
N ARG A 7 19.92 20.32 -58.73
CA ARG A 7 19.75 19.53 -57.51
C ARG A 7 19.44 20.44 -56.32
N ILE A 8 18.28 20.25 -55.69
CA ILE A 8 17.94 20.83 -54.38
C ILE A 8 18.51 19.88 -53.32
N THR A 9 19.42 20.38 -52.48
CA THR A 9 19.95 19.64 -51.32
C THR A 9 19.30 20.22 -50.07
N LEU A 10 18.32 19.51 -49.51
CA LEU A 10 17.68 19.85 -48.23
C LEU A 10 18.45 19.14 -47.10
N VAL A 11 19.12 19.91 -46.25
CA VAL A 11 19.80 19.41 -45.05
C VAL A 11 18.73 19.25 -43.95
N LEU A 12 18.40 18.00 -43.61
CA LEU A 12 17.54 17.67 -42.47
C LEU A 12 18.44 17.16 -41.33
N GLY A 13 18.78 18.05 -40.40
CA GLY A 13 19.57 17.77 -39.20
C GLY A 13 18.69 17.49 -37.99
N ALA A 14 18.89 16.32 -37.38
CA ALA A 14 18.11 15.71 -36.31
C ALA A 14 18.18 16.42 -34.94
N CYS A 15 17.12 16.26 -34.14
CA CYS A 15 17.14 15.94 -32.71
C CYS A 15 15.69 15.69 -32.21
N LEU A 16 15.19 14.46 -32.37
CA LEU A 16 14.00 14.00 -31.66
C LEU A 16 14.46 13.38 -30.34
N ALA A 17 14.50 14.17 -29.27
CA ALA A 17 14.47 13.63 -27.91
C ALA A 17 13.05 13.09 -27.68
N GLY A 18 12.90 11.76 -27.70
CA GLY A 18 11.62 11.09 -27.48
C GLY A 18 11.10 11.32 -26.04
N PRO A 19 9.78 11.37 -25.84
CA PRO A 19 9.20 11.67 -24.54
C PRO A 19 9.18 10.41 -23.66
N ALA A 20 10.15 10.28 -22.76
CA ALA A 20 10.09 9.31 -21.65
C ALA A 20 8.98 9.62 -20.62
N MET A 21 8.26 10.74 -20.78
CA MET A 21 7.19 11.21 -19.88
C MET A 21 5.83 10.52 -20.12
N ALA A 22 5.61 9.89 -21.28
CA ALA A 22 4.30 9.35 -21.64
C ALA A 22 3.97 8.02 -20.93
N GLU A 23 4.98 7.20 -20.64
CA GLU A 23 4.77 5.88 -20.00
C GLU A 23 4.31 6.01 -18.55
N GLY A 24 4.78 7.04 -17.82
CA GLY A 24 4.38 7.28 -16.43
C GLY A 24 2.91 7.70 -16.26
N VAL A 25 2.37 8.47 -17.21
CA VAL A 25 0.95 8.89 -17.20
C VAL A 25 0.01 7.73 -17.57
N LEU A 26 0.46 6.80 -18.44
CA LEU A 26 -0.30 5.60 -18.79
C LEU A 26 -0.26 4.54 -17.68
N ALA A 27 0.85 4.42 -16.94
CA ALA A 27 0.93 3.56 -15.76
C ALA A 27 0.00 4.05 -14.62
N GLN A 28 -0.24 5.37 -14.51
CA GLN A 28 -1.22 5.95 -13.57
C GLN A 28 -2.68 5.64 -13.93
N LEU A 29 -2.99 5.22 -15.16
CA LEU A 29 -4.36 4.90 -15.58
C LEU A 29 -4.85 3.53 -15.07
N TYR A 30 -3.94 2.68 -14.58
CA TYR A 30 -4.28 1.38 -14.03
C TYR A 30 -3.78 1.26 -12.60
N ALA A 31 -4.65 0.85 -11.68
CA ALA A 31 -4.24 0.52 -10.33
C ALA A 31 -3.14 -0.57 -10.39
N PRO A 32 -2.12 -0.52 -9.50
CA PRO A 32 -1.09 -1.56 -9.44
C PRO A 32 -1.74 -2.94 -9.38
N ARG A 33 -1.26 -3.88 -10.19
CA ARG A 33 -1.70 -5.28 -10.15
C ARG A 33 -0.48 -6.19 -10.07
N PRO A 34 -0.56 -7.29 -9.31
CA PRO A 34 0.52 -8.26 -9.31
C PRO A 34 0.65 -8.86 -10.73
N PRO A 35 1.86 -9.30 -11.12
CA PRO A 35 2.01 -10.09 -12.34
C PRO A 35 1.05 -11.28 -12.33
N ALA A 36 0.59 -11.72 -13.50
CA ALA A 36 -0.38 -12.81 -13.62
C ALA A 36 0.07 -14.06 -12.83
N GLY A 37 -0.83 -14.61 -12.02
CA GLY A 37 -0.54 -15.78 -11.18
C GLY A 37 0.37 -15.50 -9.97
N SER A 38 0.65 -14.23 -9.69
CA SER A 38 1.42 -13.78 -8.53
C SER A 38 0.54 -13.02 -7.54
N ALA A 39 1.06 -12.73 -6.36
CA ALA A 39 0.39 -11.94 -5.34
C ALA A 39 1.36 -10.91 -4.75
N PHE A 40 0.83 -9.78 -4.30
CA PHE A 40 1.57 -8.84 -3.48
C PHE A 40 1.36 -9.18 -2.01
N VAL A 41 2.46 -9.31 -1.27
CA VAL A 41 2.46 -9.63 0.16
C VAL A 41 3.33 -8.64 0.91
N ARG A 42 2.83 -8.12 2.03
CA ARG A 42 3.63 -7.32 2.98
C ARG A 42 3.42 -7.81 4.40
N VAL A 43 4.30 -7.41 5.32
CA VAL A 43 4.13 -7.63 6.75
C VAL A 43 3.86 -6.30 7.44
N VAL A 44 2.94 -6.31 8.41
CA VAL A 44 2.70 -5.20 9.33
C VAL A 44 3.07 -5.63 10.76
N ASN A 45 3.84 -4.78 11.44
CA ASN A 45 4.22 -4.94 12.82
C ASN A 45 3.56 -3.82 13.66
N PRO A 46 2.46 -4.11 14.37
CA PRO A 46 1.80 -3.14 15.24
C PRO A 46 2.47 -2.99 16.62
N SER A 47 3.57 -3.70 16.89
CA SER A 47 4.27 -3.65 18.18
C SER A 47 5.19 -2.42 18.31
N ALA A 48 5.68 -2.18 19.52
CA ALA A 48 6.63 -1.11 19.81
C ALA A 48 8.07 -1.44 19.37
N ASP A 49 8.36 -2.71 19.06
CA ASP A 49 9.70 -3.17 18.71
C ASP A 49 9.94 -3.09 17.21
N THR A 50 11.16 -2.75 16.81
CA THR A 50 11.57 -2.85 15.40
C THR A 50 12.02 -4.27 15.08
N VAL A 51 11.49 -4.83 14.00
CA VAL A 51 11.83 -6.16 13.49
C VAL A 51 12.29 -6.08 12.04
N LYS A 52 13.28 -6.89 11.68
CA LYS A 52 13.70 -7.08 10.30
C LYS A 52 12.86 -8.18 9.67
N VAL A 53 12.15 -7.87 8.60
CA VAL A 53 11.30 -8.81 7.87
C VAL A 53 11.94 -9.13 6.53
N GLN A 54 11.88 -10.39 6.15
CA GLN A 54 12.10 -10.82 4.76
C GLN A 54 10.96 -11.74 4.33
N ILE A 55 10.40 -11.48 3.14
CA ILE A 55 9.34 -12.30 2.53
C ILE A 55 9.95 -13.03 1.34
N SER A 56 9.93 -14.36 1.35
CA SER A 56 10.55 -15.21 0.33
C SER A 56 12.03 -14.80 0.10
N ASN A 57 12.39 -14.45 -1.13
CA ASN A 57 13.69 -13.95 -1.56
C ASN A 57 13.70 -12.42 -1.77
N GLY A 58 12.71 -11.71 -1.22
CA GLY A 58 12.65 -10.24 -1.23
C GLY A 58 13.76 -9.60 -0.38
N ALA A 59 13.81 -8.26 -0.38
CA ALA A 59 14.78 -7.54 0.43
C ALA A 59 14.43 -7.62 1.91
N GLU A 60 15.44 -7.55 2.79
CA GLU A 60 15.20 -7.39 4.22
C GLU A 60 14.77 -5.94 4.49
N GLN A 61 13.67 -5.76 5.23
CA GLN A 61 13.09 -4.47 5.55
C GLN A 61 12.89 -4.35 7.06
N ALA A 62 13.31 -3.22 7.66
CA ALA A 62 13.04 -2.95 9.07
C ALA A 62 11.67 -2.28 9.23
N ILE A 63 10.81 -2.86 10.07
CA ILE A 63 9.47 -2.33 10.38
C ILE A 63 9.26 -2.21 11.89
N GLY A 64 8.59 -1.16 12.33
CA GLY A 64 8.39 -0.80 13.73
C GLY A 64 7.59 0.50 13.86
N PRO A 65 7.67 1.23 14.99
CA PRO A 65 6.81 2.39 15.25
C PRO A 65 6.86 3.52 14.22
N GLN A 66 7.99 3.71 13.52
CA GLN A 66 8.15 4.74 12.49
C GLN A 66 7.67 4.29 11.10
N GLN A 67 7.57 2.97 10.88
CA GLN A 67 7.26 2.35 9.59
C GLN A 67 6.62 1.00 9.92
N LEU A 68 5.30 0.99 10.13
CA LEU A 68 4.61 -0.22 10.62
C LEU A 68 4.56 -1.32 9.56
N ALA A 69 4.56 -0.95 8.27
CA ALA A 69 4.40 -1.89 7.17
C ALA A 69 5.63 -1.95 6.28
N SER A 70 6.00 -3.17 5.86
CA SER A 70 6.96 -3.36 4.79
C SER A 70 6.36 -2.87 3.46
N ASN A 71 7.22 -2.60 2.49
CA ASN A 71 6.81 -2.58 1.10
C ASN A 71 6.27 -3.96 0.70
N TYR A 72 5.38 -4.00 -0.29
CA TYR A 72 4.91 -5.24 -0.87
C TYR A 72 6.01 -5.94 -1.65
N THR A 73 6.17 -7.23 -1.38
CA THR A 73 6.99 -8.17 -2.15
C THR A 73 6.08 -9.02 -3.03
N VAL A 74 6.53 -9.32 -4.26
CA VAL A 74 5.82 -10.22 -5.16
C VAL A 74 6.16 -11.67 -4.81
N VAL A 75 5.14 -12.50 -4.63
CA VAL A 75 5.28 -13.96 -4.47
C VAL A 75 4.42 -14.68 -5.50
N LYS A 76 4.71 -15.95 -5.78
CA LYS A 76 3.84 -16.77 -6.63
C LYS A 76 2.56 -17.14 -5.88
N GLY A 77 1.41 -16.95 -6.52
CA GLY A 77 0.12 -17.38 -5.99
C GLY A 77 0.05 -18.91 -5.91
N ASP A 78 -0.72 -19.41 -4.94
CA ASP A 78 -0.91 -20.83 -4.65
C ASP A 78 0.38 -21.63 -4.40
N GLN A 79 1.51 -20.95 -4.21
CA GLN A 79 2.78 -21.55 -3.82
C GLN A 79 3.15 -21.11 -2.41
N SER A 80 3.76 -22.03 -1.67
CA SER A 80 4.23 -21.72 -0.32
C SER A 80 5.46 -20.81 -0.38
N PHE A 81 5.48 -19.78 0.44
CA PHE A 81 6.64 -18.91 0.65
C PHE A 81 6.95 -18.80 2.14
N THR A 82 8.19 -18.44 2.46
CA THR A 82 8.65 -18.30 3.85
C THR A 82 8.63 -16.83 4.25
N VAL A 83 8.30 -16.55 5.51
CA VAL A 83 8.55 -15.25 6.13
C VAL A 83 9.60 -15.42 7.21
N SER A 84 10.61 -14.55 7.20
CA SER A 84 11.68 -14.52 8.19
C SER A 84 11.61 -13.23 9.01
N LEU A 85 11.78 -13.36 10.33
CA LEU A 85 11.93 -12.25 11.27
C LEU A 85 13.34 -12.30 11.87
N ASN A 86 14.09 -11.21 11.77
CA ASN A 86 15.47 -11.10 12.22
C ASN A 86 16.36 -12.26 11.70
N GLY A 87 16.20 -12.60 10.43
CA GLY A 87 16.91 -13.70 9.76
C GLY A 87 16.45 -15.12 10.13
N LYS A 88 15.45 -15.27 11.01
CA LYS A 88 14.89 -16.59 11.38
C LYS A 88 13.57 -16.83 10.66
N PRO A 89 13.38 -17.97 9.98
CA PRO A 89 12.09 -18.38 9.46
C PRO A 89 11.07 -18.52 10.59
N VAL A 90 9.91 -17.88 10.45
CA VAL A 90 8.84 -17.89 11.47
C VAL A 90 7.49 -18.37 10.93
N GLY A 91 7.39 -18.63 9.63
CA GLY A 91 6.16 -19.15 9.04
C GLY A 91 6.33 -19.53 7.57
N GLN A 92 5.56 -20.52 7.15
CA GLN A 92 5.34 -20.85 5.76
C GLN A 92 3.89 -20.54 5.43
N LEU A 93 3.67 -19.69 4.43
CA LEU A 93 2.36 -19.13 4.09
C LEU A 93 2.07 -19.36 2.62
N LYS A 94 0.78 -19.31 2.28
CA LYS A 94 0.28 -19.39 0.91
C LYS A 94 -0.86 -18.39 0.75
N VAL A 95 -0.89 -17.70 -0.39
CA VAL A 95 -1.93 -16.73 -0.74
C VAL A 95 -2.47 -17.04 -2.14
N ALA A 96 -3.70 -16.63 -2.41
CA ALA A 96 -4.30 -16.80 -3.73
C ALA A 96 -3.53 -15.99 -4.79
N PRO A 97 -3.49 -16.43 -6.05
CA PRO A 97 -2.99 -15.60 -7.14
C PRO A 97 -3.85 -14.34 -7.32
N ASP A 98 -3.28 -13.35 -8.00
CA ASP A 98 -3.93 -12.10 -8.40
C ASP A 98 -4.50 -11.32 -7.20
N SER A 99 -3.78 -11.35 -6.07
CA SER A 99 -4.25 -10.81 -4.79
C SER A 99 -3.26 -9.87 -4.09
N PHE A 100 -3.80 -9.04 -3.20
CA PHE A 100 -3.05 -8.23 -2.24
C PHE A 100 -3.27 -8.79 -0.83
N ASN A 101 -2.18 -8.96 -0.08
CA ASN A 101 -2.25 -9.56 1.25
C ASN A 101 -1.35 -8.81 2.23
N THR A 102 -1.90 -8.49 3.40
CA THR A 102 -1.14 -7.99 4.54
C THR A 102 -1.06 -9.08 5.60
N LEU A 103 0.16 -9.43 6.00
CA LEU A 103 0.44 -10.35 7.08
C LEU A 103 0.60 -9.57 8.37
N VAL A 104 -0.20 -9.88 9.38
CA VAL A 104 -0.10 -9.26 10.70
C VAL A 104 0.26 -10.34 11.71
N GLN A 105 1.30 -10.10 12.51
CA GLN A 105 1.60 -11.02 13.60
C GLN A 105 0.54 -10.88 14.70
N HIS A 106 -0.07 -11.99 15.08
CA HIS A 106 -1.09 -12.07 16.12
C HIS A 106 -0.91 -13.40 16.87
N ASN A 107 -0.76 -13.33 18.20
CA ASN A 107 -0.56 -14.50 19.08
C ASN A 107 0.57 -15.45 18.66
N GLY A 108 1.66 -14.90 18.11
CA GLY A 108 2.82 -15.68 17.68
C GLY A 108 2.73 -16.28 16.28
N GLU A 109 1.60 -16.10 15.58
CA GLU A 109 1.38 -16.56 14.20
C GLU A 109 1.09 -15.39 13.26
N PHE A 110 1.12 -15.63 11.95
CA PHE A 110 0.68 -14.64 10.96
C PHE A 110 -0.79 -14.84 10.61
N GLN A 111 -1.59 -13.80 10.85
CA GLN A 111 -2.91 -13.67 10.25
C GLN A 111 -2.79 -13.01 8.87
N ILE A 112 -3.46 -13.58 7.87
CA ILE A 112 -3.52 -13.02 6.52
C ILE A 112 -4.76 -12.16 6.38
N LEU A 113 -4.57 -10.87 6.11
CA LEU A 113 -5.62 -9.94 5.74
C LEU A 113 -5.66 -9.81 4.23
N ASN A 114 -6.79 -10.19 3.62
CA ASN A 114 -7.02 -10.03 2.19
C ASN A 114 -7.35 -8.56 1.89
N ASP A 115 -6.48 -7.93 1.11
CA ASP A 115 -6.59 -6.53 0.73
C ASP A 115 -7.07 -6.34 -0.73
N SER A 116 -7.53 -7.40 -1.40
CA SER A 116 -7.94 -7.34 -2.81
C SER A 116 -9.22 -6.55 -3.07
N ASN A 117 -10.00 -6.21 -2.04
CA ASN A 117 -11.23 -5.40 -2.14
C ASN A 117 -10.96 -3.89 -2.29
N GLY A 118 -9.84 -3.52 -2.92
CA GLY A 118 -9.43 -2.14 -3.10
C GLY A 118 -10.20 -1.37 -4.17
N ASN A 119 -9.82 -0.10 -4.31
CA ASN A 119 -10.32 0.80 -5.33
C ASN A 119 -9.73 0.44 -6.70
N GLU A 120 -10.61 0.15 -7.66
CA GLU A 120 -10.21 -0.13 -9.05
C GLU A 120 -10.07 1.16 -9.91
N ASP A 121 -10.54 2.30 -9.38
CA ASP A 121 -10.52 3.61 -10.05
C ASP A 121 -9.19 4.33 -9.78
N ALA A 122 -8.24 4.19 -10.71
CA ALA A 122 -6.90 4.78 -10.59
C ALA A 122 -6.89 6.33 -10.57
N LEU A 123 -8.02 6.99 -10.87
CA LEU A 123 -8.16 8.45 -10.77
C LEU A 123 -8.37 8.94 -9.33
N LYS A 124 -8.48 8.02 -8.37
CA LYS A 124 -8.63 8.29 -6.94
C LYS A 124 -7.45 7.75 -6.15
N ALA A 125 -7.19 8.37 -5.02
CA ALA A 125 -6.37 7.75 -3.98
C ALA A 125 -7.22 6.74 -3.21
N GLU A 126 -6.62 5.69 -2.67
CA GLU A 126 -7.25 4.75 -1.76
C GLU A 126 -6.87 5.06 -0.31
N LEU A 127 -7.86 5.11 0.58
CA LEU A 127 -7.63 4.94 2.02
C LEU A 127 -7.95 3.50 2.38
N ARG A 128 -7.01 2.83 3.07
CA ARG A 128 -7.21 1.51 3.63
C ARG A 128 -6.96 1.52 5.12
N PHE A 129 -7.97 1.14 5.89
CA PHE A 129 -7.93 1.18 7.35
C PHE A 129 -7.86 -0.21 7.95
N TYR A 130 -6.91 -0.40 8.85
CA TYR A 130 -6.68 -1.63 9.59
C TYR A 130 -7.01 -1.43 11.06
N ASN A 131 -7.89 -2.25 11.62
CA ASN A 131 -8.09 -2.30 13.06
C ASN A 131 -7.18 -3.36 13.69
N LEU A 132 -6.05 -2.92 14.23
CA LEU A 132 -5.01 -3.75 14.87
C LEU A 132 -4.85 -3.39 16.37
N ALA A 133 -5.81 -2.67 16.96
CA ALA A 133 -5.80 -2.39 18.39
C ALA A 133 -6.17 -3.63 19.20
N SER A 134 -5.43 -3.86 20.27
CA SER A 134 -5.39 -5.13 21.03
C SER A 134 -6.73 -5.59 21.62
N ASP A 135 -7.63 -4.67 21.95
CA ASP A 135 -8.92 -4.91 22.60
C ASP A 135 -10.05 -4.09 21.95
N CYS A 136 -9.93 -3.82 20.65
CA CYS A 136 -10.93 -3.05 19.91
C CYS A 136 -11.81 -3.91 18.97
N PRO A 137 -13.01 -4.34 19.39
CA PRO A 137 -13.87 -5.15 18.54
C PRO A 137 -14.50 -4.39 17.38
N LYS A 138 -14.61 -3.06 17.49
CA LYS A 138 -15.29 -2.17 16.55
C LYS A 138 -14.50 -0.87 16.39
N GLY A 139 -13.49 -0.90 15.52
CA GLY A 139 -12.71 0.25 15.15
C GLY A 139 -13.48 1.19 14.23
N SER A 140 -13.16 2.47 14.30
CA SER A 140 -13.74 3.50 13.43
C SER A 140 -12.67 4.45 12.94
N LEU A 141 -12.92 5.06 11.78
CA LEU A 141 -12.11 6.14 11.22
C LEU A 141 -13.05 7.26 10.81
N LYS A 142 -12.77 8.47 11.26
CA LYS A 142 -13.55 9.68 10.95
C LYS A 142 -12.64 10.82 10.52
N VAL A 143 -13.20 11.76 9.78
CA VAL A 143 -12.60 13.09 9.67
C VAL A 143 -12.71 13.75 11.05
N ALA A 144 -11.62 14.34 11.51
CA ALA A 144 -11.52 14.99 12.81
C ALA A 144 -12.49 16.19 12.92
N ASP A 145 -12.61 16.77 14.12
CA ASP A 145 -13.39 18.00 14.37
C ASP A 145 -14.88 17.89 14.01
N GLY A 146 -15.47 16.74 14.30
CA GLY A 146 -16.90 16.48 14.04
C GLY A 146 -17.22 16.20 12.58
N GLY A 147 -16.21 15.93 11.75
CA GLY A 147 -16.40 15.52 10.37
C GLY A 147 -17.04 14.13 10.21
N PRO A 148 -17.33 13.73 8.95
CA PRO A 148 -18.03 12.48 8.67
C PRO A 148 -17.22 11.25 9.07
N VAL A 149 -17.95 10.17 9.38
CA VAL A 149 -17.38 8.83 9.57
C VAL A 149 -17.05 8.24 8.20
N LEU A 150 -15.80 7.82 8.02
CA LEU A 150 -15.32 7.18 6.79
C LEU A 150 -15.49 5.67 6.83
N PHE A 151 -15.20 5.07 7.97
CA PHE A 151 -15.38 3.65 8.27
C PHE A 151 -15.94 3.49 9.69
N ALA A 152 -16.96 2.63 9.83
CA ALA A 152 -17.59 2.30 11.10
C ALA A 152 -17.51 0.79 11.35
N ASP A 153 -17.52 0.39 12.62
CA ASP A 153 -17.62 -1.01 13.06
C ASP A 153 -16.64 -1.98 12.39
N VAL A 154 -15.41 -1.52 12.12
CA VAL A 154 -14.37 -2.36 11.54
C VAL A 154 -13.92 -3.37 12.58
N ALA A 155 -14.18 -4.65 12.31
CA ALA A 155 -13.88 -5.73 13.23
C ALA A 155 -12.39 -5.76 13.64
N SER A 156 -12.10 -6.33 14.81
CA SER A 156 -10.71 -6.56 15.23
C SER A 156 -9.97 -7.43 14.21
N HIS A 157 -8.71 -7.08 13.91
CA HIS A 157 -7.89 -7.72 12.89
C HIS A 157 -8.57 -7.78 11.51
N ALA A 158 -9.26 -6.70 11.13
CA ALA A 158 -9.86 -6.55 9.81
C ALA A 158 -9.35 -5.31 9.08
N THR A 159 -9.58 -5.31 7.78
CA THR A 159 -9.18 -4.28 6.82
C THR A 159 -10.40 -3.85 6.00
N VAL A 160 -10.50 -2.56 5.71
CA VAL A 160 -11.51 -1.99 4.82
C VAL A 160 -10.91 -0.86 4.01
N ALA A 161 -11.34 -0.69 2.78
CA ALA A 161 -10.82 0.35 1.89
C ALA A 161 -11.92 1.14 1.20
N ARG A 162 -11.58 2.35 0.77
CA ARG A 162 -12.40 3.15 -0.15
C ARG A 162 -11.52 4.09 -0.97
N GLY A 163 -11.94 4.36 -2.20
CA GLY A 163 -11.42 5.48 -2.98
C GLY A 163 -11.85 6.83 -2.40
N ILE A 164 -10.97 7.81 -2.47
CA ILE A 164 -11.21 9.21 -2.12
C ILE A 164 -10.67 10.12 -3.23
N ASN A 165 -11.27 11.30 -3.37
CA ASN A 165 -10.63 12.36 -4.14
C ASN A 165 -9.44 12.90 -3.34
N PRO A 166 -8.39 13.42 -4.00
CA PRO A 166 -7.34 14.18 -3.34
C PRO A 166 -7.94 15.35 -2.55
N VAL A 167 -7.84 15.29 -1.22
CA VAL A 167 -8.38 16.30 -0.31
C VAL A 167 -7.45 16.50 0.87
N SER A 168 -7.46 17.71 1.43
CA SER A 168 -6.83 17.99 2.72
C SER A 168 -7.81 17.68 3.84
N ALA A 169 -7.42 16.81 4.77
CA ALA A 169 -8.21 16.46 5.95
C ALA A 169 -7.29 16.09 7.11
N SER A 170 -7.81 16.15 8.33
CA SER A 170 -7.23 15.44 9.47
C SER A 170 -8.16 14.29 9.84
N LEU A 171 -7.59 13.14 10.16
CA LEU A 171 -8.32 11.93 10.50
C LEU A 171 -8.08 11.58 11.97
N SER A 172 -9.05 10.92 12.58
CA SER A 172 -8.87 10.28 13.89
C SER A 172 -9.51 8.90 13.84
N ALA A 173 -8.82 7.91 14.38
CA ALA A 173 -9.38 6.59 14.64
C ALA A 173 -9.98 6.54 16.05
N GLY A 174 -11.01 5.73 16.24
CA GLY A 174 -11.65 5.57 17.54
C GLY A 174 -12.03 4.13 17.83
N CYS A 175 -12.14 3.82 19.12
CA CYS A 175 -12.67 2.58 19.63
C CYS A 175 -13.65 2.89 20.78
N GLY A 176 -14.94 2.63 20.56
CA GLY A 176 -15.98 3.09 21.49
C GLY A 176 -15.92 4.62 21.68
N ASN A 177 -15.72 5.07 22.92
CA ASN A 177 -15.68 6.50 23.25
C ASN A 177 -14.29 7.13 23.12
N ALA A 178 -13.22 6.33 23.09
CA ALA A 178 -11.86 6.84 22.95
C ALA A 178 -11.56 7.17 21.50
N THR A 179 -10.82 8.26 21.28
CA THR A 179 -10.37 8.70 19.97
C THR A 179 -8.88 9.00 20.04
N SER A 180 -8.15 8.61 19.00
CA SER A 180 -6.73 8.88 18.82
C SER A 180 -6.47 10.37 18.55
N GLU A 181 -5.22 10.78 18.72
CA GLU A 181 -4.75 12.07 18.23
C GLU A 181 -5.04 12.25 16.74
N LYS A 182 -5.16 13.51 16.30
CA LYS A 182 -5.42 13.84 14.90
C LYS A 182 -4.20 13.51 14.06
N LEU A 183 -4.42 12.77 12.98
CA LEU A 183 -3.44 12.51 11.94
C LEU A 183 -3.77 13.38 10.71
N PRO A 184 -2.96 14.39 10.38
CA PRO A 184 -3.08 15.10 9.12
C PRO A 184 -2.87 14.14 7.96
N LEU A 185 -3.81 14.11 7.01
CA LEU A 185 -3.64 13.34 5.79
C LEU A 185 -2.56 14.01 4.93
N PRO A 186 -1.56 13.27 4.42
CA PRO A 186 -0.61 13.84 3.49
C PRO A 186 -1.33 14.22 2.19
N LYS A 187 -0.68 15.04 1.37
CA LYS A 187 -1.17 15.33 0.01
C LYS A 187 -1.10 14.04 -0.81
N LEU A 188 -2.24 13.39 -0.99
CA LEU A 188 -2.37 12.17 -1.80
C LEU A 188 -2.59 12.52 -3.28
N GLU A 189 -1.99 11.72 -4.15
CA GLU A 189 -2.17 11.79 -5.60
C GLU A 189 -3.09 10.66 -6.09
N PRO A 190 -3.74 10.80 -7.25
CA PRO A 190 -4.43 9.69 -7.90
C PRO A 190 -3.53 8.44 -8.01
N GLY A 191 -4.06 7.28 -7.63
CA GLY A 191 -3.33 6.01 -7.61
C GLY A 191 -2.55 5.74 -6.32
N ASP A 192 -2.43 6.70 -5.40
CA ASP A 192 -1.82 6.44 -4.09
C ASP A 192 -2.68 5.48 -3.27
N HIS A 193 -2.03 4.51 -2.62
CA HIS A 193 -2.65 3.66 -1.61
C HIS A 193 -2.13 4.03 -0.22
N TYR A 194 -2.94 4.72 0.57
CA TYR A 194 -2.58 5.14 1.93
C TYR A 194 -3.16 4.19 2.98
N SER A 195 -2.27 3.51 3.70
CA SER A 195 -2.62 2.62 4.80
C SER A 195 -2.72 3.40 6.11
N LEU A 196 -3.80 3.18 6.85
CA LEU A 196 -4.09 3.76 8.15
C LEU A 196 -4.22 2.62 9.16
N PHE A 197 -3.43 2.66 10.23
CA PHE A 197 -3.38 1.60 11.24
C PHE A 197 -3.92 2.13 12.56
N LEU A 198 -5.03 1.59 13.02
CA LEU A 198 -5.46 1.72 14.40
C LEU A 198 -4.71 0.69 15.24
N THR A 199 -3.87 1.16 16.16
CA THR A 199 -3.07 0.36 17.09
C THR A 199 -3.31 0.83 18.53
N GLY A 200 -2.55 0.30 19.49
CA GLY A 200 -2.72 0.59 20.91
C GLY A 200 -3.85 -0.25 21.53
N SER A 201 -4.62 0.38 22.41
CA SER A 201 -5.77 -0.24 23.08
C SER A 201 -7.07 0.54 22.81
N ALA A 202 -8.21 -0.02 23.18
CA ALA A 202 -9.50 0.62 23.12
C ALA A 202 -9.55 1.87 24.00
N ALA A 203 -8.81 1.92 25.11
CA ALA A 203 -8.73 3.07 26.00
C ALA A 203 -7.75 4.16 25.50
N ALA A 204 -6.70 3.75 24.79
CA ALA A 204 -5.67 4.63 24.24
C ALA A 204 -5.38 4.26 22.77
N PRO A 205 -6.32 4.52 21.85
CA PRO A 205 -6.14 4.20 20.44
C PRO A 205 -5.09 5.13 19.83
N VAL A 206 -4.26 4.57 18.95
CA VAL A 206 -3.25 5.32 18.19
C VAL A 206 -3.52 5.14 16.71
N LEU A 207 -3.57 6.25 15.98
CA LEU A 207 -3.66 6.25 14.53
C LEU A 207 -2.31 6.60 13.92
N SER A 208 -1.80 5.75 13.05
CA SER A 208 -0.64 6.03 12.19
C SER A 208 -1.00 5.80 10.72
N GLY A 209 -0.22 6.38 9.82
CA GLY A 209 -0.48 6.24 8.39
C GLY A 209 0.79 6.19 7.55
N GLN A 210 0.73 5.47 6.44
CA GLN A 210 1.86 5.19 5.56
C GLN A 210 1.41 5.02 4.11
N ILE A 211 2.14 5.63 3.17
CA ILE A 211 1.97 5.33 1.74
C ILE A 211 2.49 3.91 1.47
N ALA A 212 1.63 3.06 0.91
CA ALA A 212 2.02 1.74 0.47
C ALA A 212 2.90 1.84 -0.77
N LYS A 213 3.94 1.01 -0.82
CA LYS A 213 4.84 0.87 -1.96
C LYS A 213 5.05 -0.60 -2.24
N THR A 214 5.40 -0.90 -3.47
CA THR A 214 5.89 -2.22 -3.86
C THR A 214 7.40 -2.14 -4.01
N GLU A 215 8.11 -3.16 -3.55
CA GLU A 215 9.51 -3.32 -3.88
C GLU A 215 9.69 -3.25 -5.40
N GLY A 216 10.68 -2.50 -5.86
CA GLY A 216 10.93 -2.37 -7.29
C GLY A 216 11.16 -3.75 -7.91
N TYR A 217 10.43 -4.05 -8.98
CA TYR A 217 10.70 -5.23 -9.80
C TYR A 217 11.97 -4.95 -10.61
N GLY A 218 13.13 -5.26 -10.01
CA GLY A 218 14.44 -5.08 -10.61
C GLY A 218 14.78 -6.24 -11.54
N LYS A 219 15.09 -5.88 -12.79
CA LYS A 219 15.50 -6.70 -13.93
C LYS A 219 16.49 -7.81 -13.63
#